data_AF-A0A929W9I8-F1
#
_entry.id   AF-A0A929W9I8-F1
#
_cell.length_a   1.000
_cell.length_b   1.000
_cell.length_c   1.000
_cell.angle_alpha   90.00
_cell.angle_beta   90.00
_cell.angle_gamma   90.00
#
_symmetry.space_group_name_H-M   'P 1'
#
loop_
_entity.id
_entity.type
_entity.pdbx_description
1 polymer ?
#
loop_
_entity_poly.entity_id
_entity_poly.type
_entity_poly.pdbx_seq_one_letter_code
_entity_poly.pdbx_strand_id
1 'polypeptide(L)'
;MKNLLSALLLVLALGVLPASAQKKVLYGVGFYNVENLFDTQHDAGKNDYEFLPSGSYQWTEQKYTAKLHNIAQVLSELCTEVGTKKNPAGAAVIGLSEVENSHALNDLLREPALAARGYRYVHFDGPDRRGIDVALLYNPKAFHLVEAQLIPYIYPTESQPDVDLGFYIDEKGRVKGYPYQNGLLRGDTTYITRGFLTVEGYLGGEKFYFIVNHWPSRGAQSPVRERAGYQVRRLKEALLKQDPDARIVIMGDLNDDPGNLSVSSPDAL
;
A
#
# COMPACT_ATOMS: atom_id res chain seq x y z
N MET A 1 2.89 -67.28 -17.60
CA MET A 1 1.83 -66.25 -17.46
C MET A 1 1.51 -65.89 -16.01
N LYS A 2 1.39 -66.84 -15.07
CA LYS A 2 1.11 -66.54 -13.65
C LYS A 2 2.16 -65.65 -12.96
N ASN A 3 3.44 -65.82 -13.29
CA ASN A 3 4.54 -65.05 -12.67
C ASN A 3 4.70 -63.62 -13.24
N LEU A 4 4.13 -63.31 -14.42
CA LEU A 4 4.13 -61.95 -14.97
C LEU A 4 3.02 -61.08 -14.36
N LEU A 5 1.88 -61.67 -14.01
CA LEU A 5 0.78 -60.94 -13.35
C LEU A 5 1.15 -60.48 -11.94
N SER A 6 1.94 -61.28 -11.20
CA SER A 6 2.40 -60.94 -9.85
C SER A 6 3.39 -59.77 -9.84
N ALA A 7 4.25 -59.67 -10.86
CA ALA A 7 5.21 -58.57 -11.00
C ALA A 7 4.51 -57.24 -11.37
N LEU A 8 3.43 -57.31 -12.18
CA LEU A 8 2.66 -56.13 -12.58
C LEU A 8 1.86 -55.52 -11.41
N LEU A 9 1.34 -56.36 -10.50
CA LEU A 9 0.63 -55.90 -9.30
C LEU A 9 1.55 -55.21 -8.28
N LEU A 10 2.82 -55.60 -8.20
CA LEU A 10 3.78 -54.98 -7.29
C LEU A 10 4.20 -53.57 -7.75
N VAL A 11 4.23 -53.33 -9.06
CA VAL A 11 4.54 -52.01 -9.65
C VAL A 11 3.37 -51.04 -9.49
N LEU A 12 2.12 -51.52 -9.53
CA LEU A 12 0.93 -50.69 -9.26
C LEU A 12 0.80 -50.29 -7.78
N ALA A 13 1.36 -51.05 -6.84
CA ALA A 13 1.34 -50.72 -5.41
C ALA A 13 2.41 -49.68 -5.00
N LEU A 14 3.44 -49.45 -5.83
CA LEU A 14 4.52 -48.48 -5.58
C LEU A 14 4.24 -47.07 -6.12
N GLY A 15 3.11 -46.86 -6.81
CA GLY A 15 2.80 -45.62 -7.54
C GLY A 15 2.06 -44.53 -6.76
N VAL A 16 1.67 -44.75 -5.51
CA VAL A 16 0.96 -43.73 -4.72
C VAL A 16 1.92 -43.13 -3.69
N LEU A 17 2.83 -42.28 -4.17
CA LEU A 17 3.49 -41.33 -3.26
C LEU A 17 2.38 -40.47 -2.66
N PRO A 18 2.24 -40.38 -1.32
CA PRO A 18 1.30 -39.43 -0.74
C PRO A 18 1.71 -38.05 -1.24
N ALA A 19 0.82 -37.40 -2.01
CA ALA A 19 0.99 -36.02 -2.38
C ALA A 19 1.21 -35.25 -1.07
N SER A 20 2.43 -34.77 -0.84
CA SER A 20 2.73 -33.96 0.33
C SER A 20 1.78 -32.77 0.27
N ALA A 21 0.84 -32.71 1.20
CA ALA A 21 -0.08 -31.58 1.29
C ALA A 21 0.80 -30.34 1.49
N GLN A 22 0.85 -29.48 0.46
CA GLN A 22 1.65 -28.26 0.50
C GLN A 22 1.18 -27.46 1.73
N LYS A 23 2.08 -27.27 2.69
CA LYS A 23 1.78 -26.62 3.96
C LYS A 23 1.35 -25.18 3.65
N LYS A 24 0.04 -24.91 3.67
CA LYS A 24 -0.51 -23.58 3.43
C LYS A 24 -0.06 -22.66 4.56
N VAL A 25 0.73 -21.65 4.22
CA VAL A 25 1.13 -20.58 5.14
C VAL A 25 0.10 -19.46 5.01
N LEU A 26 -0.35 -18.93 6.14
CA LEU A 26 -1.27 -17.79 6.20
C LEU A 26 -0.45 -16.51 6.30
N TYR A 27 -0.70 -15.56 5.41
CA TYR A 27 -0.13 -14.21 5.48
C TYR A 27 -1.26 -13.20 5.66
N GLY A 28 -1.19 -12.40 6.73
CA GLY A 28 -2.12 -11.29 6.94
C GLY A 28 -1.76 -10.10 6.06
N VAL A 29 -2.76 -9.46 5.47
CA VAL A 29 -2.61 -8.19 4.74
C VAL A 29 -3.69 -7.26 5.26
N GLY A 30 -3.29 -6.06 5.68
CA GLY A 30 -4.19 -5.06 6.25
C GLY A 30 -4.04 -3.69 5.63
N PHE A 31 -5.03 -2.83 5.87
CA PHE A 31 -4.97 -1.40 5.62
C PHE A 31 -5.54 -0.67 6.84
N TYR A 32 -4.93 0.45 7.22
CA TYR A 32 -5.38 1.27 8.34
C TYR A 32 -5.12 2.75 8.06
N ASN A 33 -6.18 3.57 8.02
CA ASN A 33 -6.03 5.02 8.05
C ASN A 33 -5.68 5.44 9.49
N VAL A 34 -4.53 6.09 9.69
CA VAL A 34 -4.03 6.49 11.02
C VAL A 34 -4.57 7.86 11.50
N GLU A 35 -5.50 8.44 10.73
CA GLU A 35 -6.26 9.65 11.07
C GLU A 35 -5.38 10.86 11.38
N ASN A 36 -4.46 11.25 10.49
CA ASN A 36 -3.46 12.31 10.66
C ASN A 36 -2.43 12.00 11.76
N LEU A 37 -1.53 11.06 11.51
CA LEU A 37 -0.37 10.81 12.37
C LEU A 37 0.73 11.84 12.08
N PHE A 38 0.61 12.99 12.74
CA PHE A 38 1.60 14.06 12.79
C PHE A 38 2.43 13.96 14.07
N ASP A 39 3.70 14.31 13.99
CA ASP A 39 4.53 14.61 15.15
C ASP A 39 4.29 16.05 15.66
N THR A 40 5.09 16.50 16.62
CA THR A 40 4.88 17.79 17.31
C THR A 40 5.79 18.92 16.78
N GLN A 41 6.50 18.68 15.68
CA GLN A 41 7.49 19.58 15.09
C GLN A 41 7.04 20.08 13.73
N HIS A 42 7.52 21.26 13.33
CA HIS A 42 7.18 21.84 12.04
C HIS A 42 8.13 21.36 10.94
N ASP A 43 7.58 20.80 9.87
CA ASP A 43 8.30 20.43 8.67
C ASP A 43 8.37 21.60 7.67
N ALA A 44 9.60 22.05 7.40
CA ALA A 44 9.86 23.16 6.49
C ALA A 44 9.27 22.89 5.09
N GLY A 45 8.37 23.77 4.65
CA GLY A 45 7.69 23.65 3.35
C GLY A 45 6.35 22.90 3.41
N LYS A 46 5.94 22.42 4.58
CA LYS A 46 4.62 21.85 4.84
C LYS A 46 3.71 22.85 5.58
N ASN A 47 2.41 22.59 5.54
CA ASN A 47 1.35 23.34 6.19
C ASN A 47 0.69 22.44 7.24
N ASP A 48 1.47 22.11 8.26
CA ASP A 48 1.18 21.23 9.40
C ASP A 48 0.87 22.02 10.69
N TYR A 49 0.85 23.36 10.62
CA TYR A 49 0.74 24.25 11.79
C TYR A 49 -0.45 23.96 12.71
N GLU A 50 -1.52 23.35 12.18
CA GLU A 50 -2.68 22.94 12.95
C GLU A 50 -2.36 21.82 13.95
N PHE A 51 -1.39 20.96 13.62
CA PHE A 51 -0.86 19.85 14.41
C PHE A 51 0.41 20.20 15.18
N LEU A 52 0.63 21.48 15.48
CA LEU A 52 1.65 21.88 16.45
C LEU A 52 1.04 22.04 17.87
N PRO A 53 1.87 22.03 18.94
CA PRO A 53 1.39 22.29 20.29
C PRO A 53 0.64 23.62 20.44
N SER A 54 1.03 24.64 19.67
CA SER A 54 0.38 25.95 19.57
C SER A 54 -0.70 26.05 18.48
N GLY A 55 -0.91 24.98 17.72
CA GLY A 55 -1.89 24.90 16.63
C GLY A 55 -3.33 24.81 17.12
N SER A 56 -4.27 24.84 16.16
CA SER A 56 -5.71 24.74 16.44
C SER A 56 -6.11 23.42 17.09
N TYR A 57 -5.42 22.31 16.76
CA TYR A 57 -5.64 21.02 17.41
C TYR A 57 -4.95 20.90 18.77
N GLN A 58 -4.11 21.88 19.15
CA GLN A 58 -3.27 21.84 20.36
C GLN A 58 -2.57 20.49 20.47
N TRP A 59 -1.80 20.13 19.45
CA TRP A 59 -1.21 18.81 19.30
C TRP A 59 0.05 18.70 20.17
N THR A 60 -0.17 18.33 21.43
CA THR A 60 0.91 18.23 22.43
C THR A 60 1.59 16.86 22.39
N GLU A 61 2.78 16.78 22.99
CA GLU A 61 3.50 15.52 23.18
C GLU A 61 2.64 14.42 23.83
N GLN A 62 1.77 14.80 24.76
CA GLN A 62 0.84 13.88 25.40
C GLN A 62 -0.17 13.28 24.41
N LYS A 63 -0.75 14.09 23.50
CA LYS A 63 -1.67 13.60 22.47
C LYS A 63 -0.95 12.71 21.47
N TYR A 64 0.24 13.14 21.05
CA TYR A 64 1.08 12.40 20.12
C TYR A 64 1.47 11.03 20.66
N THR A 65 2.05 10.97 21.86
CA THR A 65 2.40 9.71 22.54
C THR A 65 1.17 8.81 22.74
N ALA A 66 0.03 9.36 23.17
CA ALA A 66 -1.19 8.58 23.34
C ALA A 66 -1.70 7.99 22.01
N LYS A 67 -1.59 8.76 20.92
CA LYS A 67 -1.95 8.28 19.58
C LYS A 67 -1.01 7.18 19.10
N LEU A 68 0.30 7.36 19.22
CA LEU A 68 1.29 6.33 18.90
C LEU A 68 0.99 5.03 19.64
N HIS A 69 0.78 5.10 20.96
CA HIS A 69 0.47 3.95 21.79
C HIS A 69 -0.78 3.19 21.31
N ASN A 70 -1.87 3.91 21.06
CA ASN A 70 -3.14 3.30 20.65
C ASN A 70 -3.05 2.69 19.24
N ILE A 71 -2.44 3.38 18.29
CA ILE A 71 -2.25 2.85 16.93
C ILE A 71 -1.32 1.64 16.96
N ALA A 72 -0.22 1.71 17.71
CA ALA A 72 0.72 0.60 17.86
C ALA A 72 0.02 -0.66 18.39
N GLN A 73 -0.88 -0.52 19.36
CA GLN A 73 -1.68 -1.64 19.87
C GLN A 73 -2.51 -2.27 18.74
N VAL A 74 -3.30 -1.46 18.01
CA VAL A 74 -4.14 -1.94 16.91
C VAL A 74 -3.29 -2.65 15.84
N LEU A 75 -2.22 -2.02 15.37
CA LEU A 75 -1.35 -2.58 14.33
C LEU A 75 -0.63 -3.87 14.80
N SER A 76 -0.35 -3.99 16.10
CA SER A 76 0.26 -5.19 16.67
C SER A 76 -0.70 -6.39 16.68
N GLU A 77 -2.01 -6.15 16.71
CA GLU A 77 -3.04 -7.19 16.77
C GLU A 77 -3.64 -7.53 15.40
N LEU A 78 -3.36 -6.72 14.37
CA LEU A 78 -3.85 -6.98 13.02
C LEU A 78 -3.43 -8.37 12.52
N CYS A 79 -4.44 -9.11 12.06
CA CYS A 79 -4.31 -10.46 11.50
C CYS A 79 -3.71 -11.50 12.45
N THR A 80 -3.77 -11.32 13.78
CA THR A 80 -3.21 -12.31 14.72
C THR A 80 -4.07 -13.56 14.90
N GLU A 81 -5.26 -13.58 14.34
CA GLU A 81 -6.23 -14.66 14.46
C GLU A 81 -7.07 -14.82 13.19
N VAL A 82 -7.41 -16.06 12.86
CA VAL A 82 -8.32 -16.43 11.76
C VAL A 82 -9.21 -17.57 12.23
N GLY A 83 -10.46 -17.24 12.58
CA GLY A 83 -11.37 -18.18 13.25
C GLY A 83 -10.76 -18.65 14.56
N THR A 84 -10.61 -19.97 14.74
CA THR A 84 -9.99 -20.56 15.94
C THR A 84 -8.46 -20.68 15.86
N LYS A 85 -7.84 -20.26 14.74
CA LYS A 85 -6.39 -20.40 14.53
C LYS A 85 -5.67 -19.11 14.92
N LYS A 86 -4.57 -19.25 15.67
CA LYS A 86 -3.63 -18.16 15.93
C LYS A 86 -2.69 -17.98 14.75
N ASN A 87 -2.45 -16.73 14.38
CA ASN A 87 -1.38 -16.29 13.50
C ASN A 87 -0.43 -15.39 14.32
N PRO A 88 0.49 -15.97 15.11
CA PRO A 88 1.37 -15.18 15.97
C PRO A 88 2.29 -14.24 15.19
N ALA A 89 2.46 -14.43 13.88
CA ALA A 89 3.21 -13.49 13.04
C ALA A 89 2.49 -12.15 12.82
N GLY A 90 1.16 -12.12 12.91
CA GLY A 90 0.34 -10.96 12.58
C GLY A 90 0.29 -10.68 11.08
N ALA A 91 0.03 -9.43 10.71
CA ALA A 91 0.09 -8.99 9.33
C ALA A 91 1.52 -9.08 8.77
N ALA A 92 1.65 -9.54 7.53
CA ALA A 92 2.91 -9.50 6.79
C ALA A 92 3.11 -8.13 6.14
N VAL A 93 2.02 -7.48 5.73
CA VAL A 93 1.99 -6.17 5.06
C VAL A 93 0.80 -5.35 5.59
N ILE A 94 1.02 -4.08 5.89
CA ILE A 94 -0.02 -3.13 6.28
C ILE A 94 0.15 -1.84 5.49
N GLY A 95 -0.83 -1.46 4.66
CA GLY A 95 -0.88 -0.12 4.08
C GLY A 95 -1.41 0.90 5.08
N LEU A 96 -0.81 2.08 5.12
CA LEU A 96 -1.24 3.19 5.95
C LEU A 96 -1.57 4.41 5.07
N SER A 97 -2.56 5.19 5.49
CA SER A 97 -2.81 6.54 4.98
C SER A 97 -2.83 7.55 6.12
N GLU A 98 -2.53 8.81 5.77
CA GLU A 98 -2.47 9.92 6.72
C GLU A 98 -1.26 9.88 7.67
N VAL A 99 -0.13 9.45 7.13
CA VAL A 99 1.17 9.52 7.81
C VAL A 99 1.85 10.83 7.43
N GLU A 100 2.37 11.57 8.40
CA GLU A 100 3.08 12.82 8.10
C GLU A 100 4.43 12.58 7.43
N ASN A 101 5.34 11.95 8.16
CA ASN A 101 6.74 11.84 7.76
C ASN A 101 7.40 10.57 8.35
N SER A 102 8.68 10.39 8.03
CA SER A 102 9.47 9.26 8.53
C SER A 102 9.74 9.32 10.04
N HIS A 103 9.76 10.50 10.66
CA HIS A 103 9.94 10.67 12.10
C HIS A 103 8.76 10.05 12.85
N ALA A 104 7.53 10.36 12.44
CA ALA A 104 6.32 9.78 13.01
C ALA A 104 6.25 8.25 12.85
N LEU A 105 6.69 7.70 11.72
CA LEU A 105 6.79 6.25 11.52
C LEU A 105 7.86 5.60 12.40
N ASN A 106 9.01 6.25 12.56
CA ASN A 106 10.08 5.73 13.40
C ASN A 106 9.63 5.62 14.86
N ASP A 107 8.91 6.61 15.37
CA ASP A 107 8.38 6.59 16.73
C ASP A 107 7.27 5.56 16.88
N LEU A 108 6.36 5.45 15.91
CA LEU A 108 5.32 4.42 15.90
C LEU A 108 5.91 3.00 15.96
N LEU A 109 6.96 2.72 15.19
CA LEU A 109 7.59 1.39 15.18
C LEU A 109 8.41 1.10 16.46
N ARG A 110 8.73 2.11 17.26
CA ARG A 110 9.41 1.95 18.56
C ARG A 110 8.47 1.71 19.72
N GLU A 111 7.17 1.97 19.54
CA GLU A 111 6.16 1.71 20.57
C GLU A 111 6.25 0.25 21.07
N PRO A 112 6.26 0.01 22.39
CA PRO A 112 6.51 -1.32 22.96
C PRO A 112 5.60 -2.43 22.41
N ALA A 113 4.33 -2.10 22.14
CA ALA A 113 3.36 -3.06 21.58
C ALA A 113 3.72 -3.51 20.16
N LEU A 114 4.32 -2.62 19.35
CA LEU A 114 4.59 -2.87 17.94
C LEU A 114 6.03 -3.31 17.67
N ALA A 115 6.99 -2.85 18.48
CA ALA A 115 8.43 -3.06 18.26
C ALA A 115 8.81 -4.54 18.06
N ALA A 116 8.18 -5.46 18.82
CA ALA A 116 8.44 -6.90 18.73
C ALA A 116 8.04 -7.52 17.38
N ARG A 117 7.15 -6.86 16.61
CA ARG A 117 6.80 -7.29 15.25
C ARG A 117 7.97 -7.15 14.29
N GLY A 118 8.89 -6.22 14.55
CA GLY A 118 10.06 -5.96 13.72
C GLY A 118 9.70 -5.48 12.33
N TYR A 119 8.60 -4.73 12.20
CA TYR A 119 8.21 -4.12 10.95
C TYR A 119 9.29 -3.16 10.43
N ARG A 120 9.35 -3.02 9.11
CA ARG A 120 10.02 -1.93 8.40
C ARG A 120 8.97 -1.20 7.59
N TYR A 121 9.26 0.01 7.12
CA TYR A 121 8.35 0.74 6.26
C TYR A 121 8.96 1.11 4.91
N VAL A 122 8.06 1.35 3.97
CA VAL A 122 8.31 2.12 2.75
C VAL A 122 7.46 3.38 2.84
N HIS A 123 8.07 4.54 2.70
CA HIS A 123 7.45 5.85 2.72
C HIS A 123 8.29 6.80 1.86
N PHE A 124 7.62 7.78 1.24
CA PHE A 124 8.22 8.86 0.47
C PHE A 124 7.53 10.15 0.88
N ASP A 125 8.30 11.20 1.13
CA ASP A 125 7.74 12.54 1.34
C ASP A 125 7.04 12.99 0.05
N GLY A 126 5.72 13.03 0.10
CA GLY A 126 4.88 13.35 -1.04
C GLY A 126 4.79 14.85 -1.30
N PRO A 127 4.16 15.23 -2.43
CA PRO A 127 4.03 16.63 -2.82
C PRO A 127 2.89 17.35 -2.06
N ASP A 128 2.05 16.61 -1.31
CA ASP A 128 0.94 17.21 -0.55
C ASP A 128 1.50 18.25 0.43
N ARG A 129 1.05 19.49 0.28
CA ARG A 129 1.53 20.62 1.09
C ARG A 129 1.15 20.47 2.56
N ARG A 130 0.15 19.67 2.88
CA ARG A 130 -0.23 19.39 4.28
C ARG A 130 0.71 18.40 4.96
N GLY A 131 1.58 17.70 4.20
CA GLY A 131 2.38 16.61 4.75
C GLY A 131 1.51 15.41 5.10
N ILE A 132 0.68 14.94 4.18
CA ILE A 132 -0.22 13.80 4.42
C ILE A 132 0.07 12.74 3.36
N ASP A 133 0.82 11.74 3.74
CA ASP A 133 1.32 10.69 2.87
C ASP A 133 0.69 9.32 3.17
N VAL A 134 1.05 8.36 2.32
CA VAL A 134 0.79 6.94 2.49
C VAL A 134 2.10 6.22 2.81
N ALA A 135 2.00 5.12 3.54
CA ALA A 135 3.14 4.27 3.84
C ALA A 135 2.75 2.79 3.73
N LEU A 136 3.75 1.91 3.66
CA LEU A 136 3.56 0.48 3.74
C LEU A 136 4.49 -0.10 4.80
N LEU A 137 3.92 -0.62 5.89
CA LEU A 137 4.64 -1.43 6.85
C LEU A 137 4.73 -2.86 6.34
N TYR A 138 5.88 -3.51 6.53
CA TYR A 138 6.07 -4.91 6.16
C TYR A 138 6.97 -5.65 7.16
N ASN A 139 6.68 -6.93 7.36
CA ASN A 139 7.53 -7.82 8.16
C ASN A 139 8.60 -8.43 7.25
N PRO A 140 9.90 -8.10 7.41
CA PRO A 140 10.96 -8.57 6.51
C PRO A 140 11.19 -10.09 6.58
N LYS A 141 10.64 -10.78 7.59
CA LYS A 141 10.66 -12.25 7.67
C LYS A 141 9.61 -12.91 6.76
N ALA A 142 8.61 -12.16 6.31
CA ALA A 142 7.50 -12.65 5.49
C ALA A 142 7.48 -12.03 4.08
N PHE A 143 7.74 -10.72 3.98
CA PHE A 143 7.74 -9.97 2.74
C PHE A 143 9.16 -9.50 2.39
N HIS A 144 9.64 -9.88 1.21
CA HIS A 144 10.92 -9.45 0.67
C HIS A 144 10.70 -8.32 -0.34
N LEU A 145 10.97 -7.09 0.09
CA LEU A 145 10.93 -5.90 -0.75
C LEU A 145 11.95 -6.01 -1.91
N VAL A 146 11.53 -5.67 -3.13
CA VAL A 146 12.38 -5.61 -4.33
C VAL A 146 12.56 -4.16 -4.76
N GLU A 147 11.45 -3.45 -4.98
CA GLU A 147 11.46 -2.05 -5.40
C GLU A 147 10.24 -1.33 -4.84
N ALA A 148 10.36 -0.03 -4.63
CA ALA A 148 9.22 0.83 -4.37
C ALA A 148 9.32 2.12 -5.18
N GLN A 149 8.17 2.67 -5.54
CA GLN A 149 8.05 3.93 -6.24
C GLN A 149 6.74 4.63 -5.86
N LEU A 150 6.75 5.96 -5.83
CA LEU A 150 5.55 6.76 -5.69
C LEU A 150 5.11 7.23 -7.08
N ILE A 151 4.03 6.65 -7.60
CA ILE A 151 3.49 7.05 -8.91
C ILE A 151 2.71 8.36 -8.73
N PRO A 152 3.08 9.46 -9.38
CA PRO A 152 2.39 10.73 -9.21
C PRO A 152 0.94 10.67 -9.65
N TYR A 153 0.07 11.28 -8.84
CA TYR A 153 -1.28 11.63 -9.27
C TYR A 153 -1.19 12.79 -10.29
N ILE A 154 -1.87 12.64 -11.42
CA ILE A 154 -1.88 13.60 -12.51
C ILE A 154 -3.30 14.11 -12.69
N TYR A 155 -3.50 15.42 -12.51
CA TYR A 155 -4.80 16.04 -12.66
C TYR A 155 -5.31 15.92 -14.11
N PRO A 156 -6.63 15.75 -14.30
CA PRO A 156 -7.20 15.82 -15.63
C PRO A 156 -6.98 17.23 -16.18
N THR A 157 -6.55 17.35 -17.44
CA THR A 157 -6.48 18.64 -18.13
C THR A 157 -7.56 18.70 -19.20
N GLU A 158 -8.10 19.89 -19.47
CA GLU A 158 -9.13 20.10 -20.51
C GLU A 158 -8.69 19.61 -21.89
N SER A 159 -7.38 19.45 -22.13
CA SER A 159 -6.79 19.10 -23.43
C SER A 159 -6.26 17.66 -23.52
N GLN A 160 -6.13 16.92 -22.41
CA GLN A 160 -5.53 15.58 -22.42
C GLN A 160 -6.14 14.67 -21.35
N PRO A 161 -7.30 14.04 -21.60
CA PRO A 161 -7.82 13.03 -20.70
C PRO A 161 -6.93 11.75 -20.65
N ASP A 162 -6.15 11.46 -21.71
CA ASP A 162 -5.63 10.09 -21.93
C ASP A 162 -4.12 9.87 -22.09
N VAL A 163 -3.23 10.86 -21.91
CA VAL A 163 -1.82 10.69 -22.31
C VAL A 163 -0.80 10.61 -21.17
N ASP A 164 -1.00 11.31 -20.05
CA ASP A 164 -0.06 11.27 -18.91
C ASP A 164 -0.71 10.66 -17.66
N LEU A 165 -0.33 9.43 -17.32
CA LEU A 165 -0.85 8.68 -16.17
C LEU A 165 0.10 8.67 -14.98
N GLY A 166 1.13 9.53 -15.00
CA GLY A 166 2.13 9.59 -13.94
C GLY A 166 3.19 8.49 -14.03
N PHE A 167 3.11 7.60 -15.02
CA PHE A 167 4.10 6.56 -15.27
C PHE A 167 4.35 6.37 -16.77
N TYR A 168 5.47 5.72 -17.09
CA TYR A 168 5.85 5.28 -18.42
C TYR A 168 6.40 3.85 -18.36
N ILE A 169 6.58 3.23 -19.53
CA ILE A 169 7.26 1.94 -19.67
C ILE A 169 8.68 2.22 -20.14
N ASP A 170 9.67 1.81 -19.36
CA ASP A 170 11.08 2.00 -19.71
C ASP A 170 11.54 1.03 -20.82
N GLU A 171 12.78 1.20 -21.27
CA GLU A 171 13.40 0.36 -22.31
C GLU A 171 13.48 -1.14 -21.96
N LYS A 172 13.32 -1.49 -20.67
CA LYS A 172 13.29 -2.88 -20.18
C LYS A 172 11.87 -3.41 -20.03
N GLY A 173 10.86 -2.65 -20.48
CA GLY A 173 9.46 -3.01 -20.35
C GLY A 173 8.92 -2.82 -18.93
N ARG A 174 9.61 -2.07 -18.06
CA ARG A 174 9.19 -1.86 -16.68
C ARG A 174 8.40 -0.57 -16.49
N VAL A 175 7.35 -0.65 -15.68
CA VAL A 175 6.57 0.49 -15.20
C VAL A 175 7.43 1.35 -14.29
N LYS A 176 7.59 2.62 -14.67
CA LYS A 176 8.33 3.64 -13.93
C LYS A 176 7.50 4.88 -13.75
N GLY A 177 7.34 5.32 -12.50
CA GLY A 177 6.78 6.61 -12.16
C GLY A 177 7.64 7.74 -12.69
N TYR A 178 7.03 8.82 -13.14
CA TYR A 178 7.78 10.04 -13.41
C TYR A 178 8.38 10.59 -12.12
N PRO A 179 9.62 11.10 -12.14
CA PRO A 179 10.19 11.75 -10.97
C PRO A 179 9.34 12.98 -10.62
N TYR A 180 9.15 13.22 -9.31
CA TYR A 180 8.62 14.49 -8.84
C TYR A 180 9.64 15.60 -9.12
N GLN A 181 9.48 16.31 -10.24
CA GLN A 181 10.33 17.45 -10.56
C GLN A 181 9.84 18.66 -9.76
N ASN A 182 10.52 19.04 -8.67
CA ASN A 182 10.40 20.33 -7.97
C ASN A 182 8.96 20.90 -7.86
N GLY A 183 7.97 20.09 -7.46
CA GLY A 183 6.59 20.56 -7.30
C GLY A 183 5.84 20.90 -8.60
N LEU A 184 6.40 20.64 -9.78
CA LEU A 184 5.70 20.68 -11.06
C LEU A 184 4.91 19.38 -11.21
N LEU A 185 3.73 19.33 -10.58
CA LEU A 185 2.71 18.40 -11.04
C LEU A 185 2.34 18.79 -12.48
N ARG A 186 2.30 17.81 -13.38
CA ARG A 186 1.75 18.03 -14.72
C ARG A 186 0.23 18.05 -14.60
N GLY A 187 -0.40 19.18 -14.91
CA GLY A 187 -1.83 19.42 -14.77
C GLY A 187 -2.13 20.80 -14.19
N ASP A 188 -3.31 21.35 -14.47
CA ASP A 188 -3.75 22.63 -13.89
C ASP A 188 -4.25 22.39 -12.46
N THR A 189 -3.50 22.75 -11.42
CA THR A 189 -4.10 22.86 -10.07
C THR A 189 -3.45 23.82 -9.08
N THR A 190 -4.34 24.52 -8.38
CA THR A 190 -4.15 25.25 -7.11
C THR A 190 -3.89 24.33 -5.90
N TYR A 191 -4.19 23.02 -6.01
CA TYR A 191 -4.06 22.02 -4.94
C TYR A 191 -3.21 20.84 -5.42
N ILE A 192 -2.19 20.50 -4.64
CA ILE A 192 -1.24 19.41 -4.91
C ILE A 192 -1.66 18.21 -4.05
N THR A 193 -1.72 17.01 -4.62
CA THR A 193 -2.15 15.80 -3.90
C THR A 193 -1.16 14.65 -4.00
N ARG A 194 -1.25 13.71 -3.06
CA ARG A 194 -0.41 12.51 -2.95
C ARG A 194 -0.57 11.57 -4.16
N GLY A 195 0.53 10.88 -4.47
CA GLY A 195 0.56 9.82 -5.48
C GLY A 195 0.09 8.46 -4.94
N PHE A 196 0.45 7.41 -5.68
CA PHE A 196 0.12 6.02 -5.38
C PHE A 196 1.40 5.26 -5.03
N LEU A 197 1.56 4.88 -3.76
CA LEU A 197 2.72 4.13 -3.32
C LEU A 197 2.64 2.71 -3.87
N THR A 198 3.55 2.36 -4.77
CA THR A 198 3.62 1.07 -5.44
C THR A 198 4.85 0.32 -4.98
N VAL A 199 4.64 -0.84 -4.35
CA VAL A 199 5.68 -1.65 -3.74
C VAL A 199 5.70 -3.04 -4.37
N GLU A 200 6.84 -3.38 -4.96
CA GLU A 200 7.14 -4.70 -5.52
C GLU A 200 7.86 -5.56 -4.48
N GLY A 201 7.47 -6.82 -4.35
CA GLY A 201 8.22 -7.78 -3.55
C GLY A 201 7.70 -9.19 -3.63
N TYR A 202 8.22 -10.06 -2.77
CA TYR A 202 7.80 -11.46 -2.70
C TYR A 202 7.17 -11.78 -1.35
N LEU A 203 6.01 -12.43 -1.39
CA LEU A 203 5.29 -12.94 -0.22
C LEU A 203 4.97 -14.41 -0.45
N GLY A 204 5.48 -15.29 0.42
CA GLY A 204 5.28 -16.74 0.25
C GLY A 204 5.83 -17.32 -1.06
N GLY A 205 6.87 -16.70 -1.63
CA GLY A 205 7.48 -17.10 -2.90
C GLY A 205 6.73 -16.62 -4.15
N GLU A 206 5.56 -16.00 -4.00
CA GLU A 206 4.85 -15.36 -5.10
C GLU A 206 5.22 -13.87 -5.20
N LYS A 207 5.26 -13.34 -6.43
CA LYS A 207 5.51 -11.93 -6.68
C LYS A 207 4.24 -11.12 -6.41
N PHE A 208 4.37 -10.03 -5.66
CA PHE A 208 3.29 -9.11 -5.32
C PHE A 208 3.63 -7.68 -5.70
N TYR A 209 2.61 -6.95 -6.15
CA TYR A 209 2.55 -5.50 -6.15
C TYR A 209 1.48 -5.02 -5.17
N PHE A 210 1.88 -4.19 -4.22
CA PHE A 210 0.97 -3.47 -3.34
C PHE A 210 0.86 -2.02 -3.80
N ILE A 211 -0.36 -1.55 -4.04
CA ILE A 211 -0.67 -0.15 -4.38
C ILE A 211 -1.45 0.43 -3.21
N VAL A 212 -0.81 1.33 -2.45
CA VAL A 212 -1.43 2.03 -1.31
C VAL A 212 -1.86 3.42 -1.77
N ASN A 213 -3.12 3.74 -1.51
CA ASN A 213 -3.76 4.95 -2.00
C ASN A 213 -4.37 5.75 -0.84
N HIS A 214 -4.43 7.05 -1.03
CA HIS A 214 -5.34 7.92 -0.30
C HIS A 214 -5.85 8.92 -1.34
N TRP A 215 -7.10 8.81 -1.80
CA TRP A 215 -7.64 9.61 -2.90
C TRP A 215 -8.14 10.98 -2.42
N PRO A 216 -8.13 12.03 -3.26
CA PRO A 216 -8.57 13.38 -2.86
C PRO A 216 -9.88 13.38 -2.07
N SER A 217 -9.94 14.17 -0.99
CA SER A 217 -11.14 14.25 -0.15
C SER A 217 -12.34 14.79 -0.95
N ARG A 218 -13.55 14.65 -0.38
CA ARG A 218 -14.78 15.16 -0.99
C ARG A 218 -14.85 16.68 -1.16
N GLY A 219 -13.97 17.43 -0.47
CA GLY A 219 -13.81 18.86 -0.71
C GLY A 219 -13.28 19.15 -2.12
N ALA A 220 -12.50 18.22 -2.69
CA ALA A 220 -12.07 18.29 -4.07
C ALA A 220 -13.22 17.86 -5.00
N GLN A 221 -13.58 18.74 -5.94
CA GLN A 221 -14.67 18.53 -6.89
C GLN A 221 -14.27 17.55 -8.00
N SER A 222 -15.25 16.92 -8.64
CA SER A 222 -15.06 16.07 -9.84
C SER A 222 -14.25 16.83 -10.92
N PRO A 223 -13.40 16.17 -11.73
CA PRO A 223 -13.25 14.71 -11.90
C PRO A 223 -12.04 14.09 -11.16
N VAL A 224 -11.62 14.66 -10.04
CA VAL A 224 -10.35 14.28 -9.39
C VAL A 224 -10.32 12.86 -8.81
N ARG A 225 -11.41 12.37 -8.22
CA ARG A 225 -11.45 11.00 -7.68
C ARG A 225 -11.63 9.97 -8.79
N GLU A 226 -12.44 10.31 -9.79
CA GLU A 226 -12.58 9.51 -11.00
C GLU A 226 -11.22 9.34 -11.68
N ARG A 227 -10.41 10.41 -11.72
CA ARG A 227 -9.06 10.37 -12.27
C ARG A 227 -8.14 9.46 -11.47
N ALA A 228 -8.24 9.49 -10.15
CA ALA A 228 -7.48 8.60 -9.28
C ALA A 228 -7.81 7.12 -9.57
N GLY A 229 -9.11 6.80 -9.64
CA GLY A 229 -9.58 5.46 -10.01
C GLY A 229 -9.09 5.01 -11.38
N TYR A 230 -9.14 5.90 -12.38
CA TYR A 230 -8.63 5.64 -13.73
C TYR A 230 -7.12 5.35 -13.74
N GLN A 231 -6.30 6.22 -13.13
CA GLN A 231 -4.84 6.05 -13.07
C GLN A 231 -4.45 4.75 -12.36
N VAL A 232 -5.06 4.46 -11.20
CA VAL A 232 -4.78 3.23 -10.43
C VAL A 232 -5.14 1.99 -11.24
N ARG A 233 -6.26 2.01 -11.98
CA ARG A 233 -6.62 0.91 -12.87
C ARG A 233 -5.60 0.71 -13.98
N ARG A 234 -5.21 1.77 -14.68
CA ARG A 234 -4.24 1.69 -15.79
C ARG A 234 -2.85 1.29 -15.29
N LEU A 235 -2.46 1.73 -14.09
CA LEU A 235 -1.25 1.27 -13.41
C LEU A 235 -1.30 -0.25 -13.15
N LYS A 236 -2.41 -0.75 -12.58
CA LYS A 236 -2.61 -2.18 -12.35
C LYS A 236 -2.57 -2.99 -13.64
N GLU A 237 -3.19 -2.51 -14.72
CA GLU A 237 -3.14 -3.16 -16.04
C GLU A 237 -1.71 -3.19 -16.61
N ALA A 238 -0.95 -2.09 -16.48
CA ALA A 238 0.43 -2.02 -16.90
C ALA A 238 1.35 -2.97 -16.11
N LEU A 239 1.18 -3.05 -14.79
CA LEU A 239 1.94 -3.96 -13.93
C LEU A 239 1.64 -5.44 -14.24
N LEU A 240 0.37 -5.80 -14.51
CA LEU A 240 0.03 -7.16 -14.94
C LEU A 240 0.55 -7.48 -16.34
N LYS A 241 0.65 -6.49 -17.23
CA LYS A 241 1.30 -6.67 -18.53
C LYS A 241 2.81 -6.89 -18.39
N GLN A 242 3.45 -6.18 -17.46
CA GLN A 242 4.86 -6.37 -17.12
C GLN A 242 5.12 -7.75 -16.51
N ASP A 243 4.30 -8.16 -15.54
CA ASP A 243 4.44 -9.43 -14.80
C ASP A 243 3.08 -10.16 -14.70
N PRO A 244 2.72 -11.00 -15.70
CA PRO A 244 1.41 -11.65 -15.77
C PRO A 244 1.07 -12.58 -14.58
N ASP A 245 2.09 -13.15 -13.93
CA ASP A 245 1.92 -14.07 -12.80
C ASP A 245 1.91 -13.35 -11.44
N ALA A 246 2.14 -12.03 -11.40
CA ALA A 246 2.16 -11.27 -10.15
C ALA A 246 0.75 -11.11 -9.57
N ARG A 247 0.68 -11.07 -8.24
CA ARG A 247 -0.52 -10.71 -7.49
C ARG A 247 -0.55 -9.20 -7.30
N ILE A 248 -1.69 -8.55 -7.54
CA ILE A 248 -1.87 -7.12 -7.28
C ILE A 248 -2.82 -6.95 -6.09
N VAL A 249 -2.41 -6.17 -5.10
CA VAL A 249 -3.25 -5.74 -3.98
C VAL A 249 -3.38 -4.23 -4.03
N ILE A 250 -4.60 -3.74 -4.27
CA ILE A 250 -4.93 -2.32 -4.22
C ILE A 250 -5.63 -2.07 -2.89
N MET A 251 -5.12 -1.14 -2.10
CA MET A 251 -5.67 -0.78 -0.80
C MET A 251 -5.59 0.73 -0.59
N GLY A 252 -6.42 1.27 0.30
CA GLY A 252 -6.41 2.70 0.55
C GLY A 252 -7.73 3.26 1.03
N ASP A 253 -7.69 4.54 1.38
CA ASP A 253 -8.87 5.38 1.57
C ASP A 253 -9.25 6.03 0.23
N LEU A 254 -10.40 5.62 -0.32
CA LEU A 254 -10.87 6.08 -1.62
C LEU A 254 -11.65 7.40 -1.54
N ASN A 255 -12.04 7.85 -0.35
CA ASN A 255 -12.84 9.07 -0.15
C ASN A 255 -14.12 9.16 -1.01
N ASP A 256 -14.71 8.02 -1.41
CA ASP A 256 -15.90 7.97 -2.26
C ASP A 256 -16.86 6.84 -1.88
N ASP A 257 -18.12 6.91 -2.32
CA ASP A 257 -19.13 5.87 -2.08
C ASP A 257 -19.13 4.82 -3.20
N PRO A 258 -19.66 3.60 -2.96
CA PRO A 258 -19.71 2.54 -3.96
C PRO A 258 -20.41 2.91 -5.27
N GLY A 259 -21.29 3.92 -5.28
CA GLY A 259 -22.01 4.37 -6.47
C GLY A 259 -21.25 5.38 -7.33
N ASN A 260 -20.22 6.03 -6.80
CA ASN A 260 -19.47 7.06 -7.52
C ASN A 260 -18.62 6.47 -8.64
N LEU A 261 -18.45 7.21 -9.74
CA LEU A 261 -17.76 6.73 -10.95
C LEU A 261 -16.32 6.29 -10.68
N SER A 262 -15.63 6.94 -9.73
CA SER A 262 -14.30 6.56 -9.26
C SER A 262 -14.20 5.11 -8.76
N VAL A 263 -15.30 4.55 -8.26
CA VAL A 263 -15.40 3.19 -7.72
C VAL A 263 -16.17 2.26 -8.67
N SER A 264 -17.29 2.73 -9.22
CA SER A 264 -18.24 1.90 -9.98
C SER A 264 -17.89 1.75 -11.45
N SER A 265 -17.21 2.74 -12.06
CA SER A 265 -16.91 2.78 -13.49
C SER A 265 -15.75 3.74 -13.80
N PRO A 266 -14.52 3.44 -13.35
CA PRO A 266 -13.39 4.35 -13.52
C PRO A 266 -12.97 4.54 -15.00
N ASP A 267 -13.53 3.75 -15.94
CA ASP A 267 -13.31 3.94 -17.39
C ASP A 267 -14.17 5.06 -17.99
N ALA A 268 -15.06 5.69 -17.21
CA ALA A 268 -16.01 6.69 -17.70
C ALA A 268 -15.42 8.11 -17.85
N LEU A 269 -14.10 8.26 -17.73
CA LEU A 269 -13.36 9.51 -17.99
C LEU A 269 -12.74 9.54 -19.38
#